data_AF-A0A2Z5R2M7-F1
#
_entry.id   AF-A0A2Z5R2M7-F1
#
_cell.length_a   1.000
_cell.length_b   1.000
_cell.length_c   1.000
_cell.angle_alpha   90.00
_cell.angle_beta   90.00
_cell.angle_gamma   90.00
#
_symmetry.space_group_name_H-M   'P 1'
#
loop_
_entity.id
_entity.type
_entity.pdbx_description
1 polymer ?
#
loop_
_entity_poly.entity_id
_entity_poly.type
_entity_poly.pdbx_seq_one_letter_code
_entity_poly.pdbx_strand_id
1 'polypeptide(L)'
;MSAYGGETNFTNSLYQSHVHAANSTYNAPVLATGCLYRGRADFSGSSFTEGADFSTAAYDDGITLTGSTFAGPAVFTSCRFMGDADFTDCTCTTSANFSGTIYWDNAHFDRTVFATAPVFTRARFTPDAAMTSVEALSAGAPLTMGEGSCRPVPGV
;
A
#
# COMPACT_ATOMS: atom_id res chain seq x y z
N MET A 1 20.32 -0.30 -3.63
CA MET A 1 19.80 1.07 -3.79
C MET A 1 19.81 1.40 -5.26
N SER A 2 18.63 1.62 -5.83
CA SER A 2 18.43 2.01 -7.23
C SER A 2 17.80 3.40 -7.25
N ALA A 3 18.15 4.24 -8.24
CA ALA A 3 17.55 5.56 -8.38
C ALA A 3 17.02 5.73 -9.81
N TYR A 4 15.75 6.10 -9.93
CA TYR A 4 15.05 6.30 -11.19
C TYR A 4 14.72 7.79 -11.32
N GLY A 5 15.35 8.46 -12.29
CA GLY A 5 15.18 9.90 -12.54
C GLY A 5 14.00 10.26 -13.45
N GLY A 6 13.50 9.29 -14.21
CA GLY A 6 12.35 9.44 -15.11
C GLY A 6 11.19 8.57 -14.69
N GLU A 7 10.05 8.75 -15.37
CA GLU A 7 8.85 7.93 -15.16
C GLU A 7 9.21 6.44 -15.22
N THR A 8 8.74 5.69 -14.22
CA THR A 8 8.96 4.25 -14.15
C THR A 8 7.64 3.55 -14.41
N ASN A 9 7.52 2.91 -15.56
CA ASN A 9 6.29 2.28 -16.01
C ASN A 9 6.39 0.74 -15.96
N PHE A 10 5.62 0.15 -15.04
CA PHE A 10 5.42 -1.28 -14.85
C PHE A 10 4.01 -1.74 -15.24
N THR A 11 3.20 -0.87 -15.82
CA THR A 11 1.78 -1.12 -16.11
C THR A 11 1.56 -2.49 -16.78
N ASN A 12 0.58 -3.25 -16.29
CA ASN A 12 0.18 -4.57 -16.78
C ASN A 12 1.32 -5.61 -16.84
N SER A 13 2.31 -5.48 -15.95
CA SER A 13 3.43 -6.44 -15.89
C SER A 13 3.12 -7.66 -15.04
N LEU A 14 3.70 -8.80 -15.43
CA LEU A 14 3.70 -10.04 -14.66
C LEU A 14 5.09 -10.29 -14.07
N TYR A 15 5.17 -10.36 -12.76
CA TYR A 15 6.36 -10.79 -12.03
C TYR A 15 6.16 -12.21 -11.52
N GLN A 16 6.89 -13.16 -12.11
CA GLN A 16 6.74 -14.59 -11.81
C GLN A 16 7.43 -15.04 -10.51
N SER A 17 8.30 -14.21 -9.96
CA SER A 17 9.05 -14.48 -8.73
C SER A 17 9.15 -13.20 -7.91
N HIS A 18 9.98 -13.25 -6.87
CA HIS A 18 10.22 -12.14 -5.96
C HIS A 18 10.72 -10.91 -6.71
N VAL A 19 10.16 -9.75 -6.35
CA VAL A 19 10.63 -8.45 -6.82
C VAL A 19 11.44 -7.81 -5.71
N HIS A 20 12.71 -7.51 -6.01
CA HIS A 20 13.62 -6.85 -5.08
C HIS A 20 13.82 -5.40 -5.51
N ALA A 21 13.04 -4.50 -4.92
CA ALA A 21 13.08 -3.05 -5.18
C ALA A 21 13.33 -2.24 -3.90
N ALA A 22 13.74 -2.89 -2.80
CA ALA A 22 14.04 -2.23 -1.55
C ALA A 22 15.11 -1.13 -1.66
N ASN A 23 14.97 -0.10 -0.83
CA ASN A 23 15.84 1.07 -0.74
C ASN A 23 16.03 1.77 -2.10
N SER A 24 14.94 1.87 -2.87
CA SER A 24 14.94 2.54 -4.17
C SER A 24 14.38 3.96 -4.08
N THR A 25 14.82 4.84 -4.96
CA THR A 25 14.31 6.20 -5.08
C THR A 25 13.70 6.40 -6.46
N TYR A 26 12.44 6.80 -6.49
CA TYR A 26 11.70 7.15 -7.69
C TYR A 26 11.45 8.65 -7.67
N ASN A 27 12.18 9.38 -8.52
CA ASN A 27 12.15 10.85 -8.56
C ASN A 27 11.03 11.41 -9.48
N ALA A 28 10.32 10.52 -10.14
CA ALA A 28 9.24 10.79 -11.09
C ALA A 28 8.12 9.75 -10.86
N PRO A 29 6.97 9.85 -11.53
CA PRO A 29 5.82 9.01 -11.23
C PRO A 29 6.11 7.53 -11.49
N VAL A 30 5.62 6.67 -10.59
CA VAL A 30 5.65 5.21 -10.77
C VAL A 30 4.27 4.75 -11.20
N LEU A 31 4.19 4.13 -12.38
CA LEU A 31 2.97 3.56 -12.94
C LEU A 31 3.04 2.04 -12.83
N ALA A 32 2.45 1.46 -11.80
CA ALA A 32 2.43 0.02 -11.54
C ALA A 32 1.01 -0.55 -11.57
N THR A 33 0.15 0.02 -12.41
CA THR A 33 -1.26 -0.35 -12.48
C THR A 33 -1.43 -1.72 -13.15
N GLY A 34 -2.38 -2.51 -12.66
CA GLY A 34 -2.72 -3.82 -13.25
C GLY A 34 -1.59 -4.86 -13.20
N CYS A 35 -0.58 -4.66 -12.36
CA CYS A 35 0.51 -5.62 -12.19
C CYS A 35 0.02 -6.90 -11.49
N LEU A 36 0.64 -8.03 -11.83
CA LEU A 36 0.48 -9.29 -11.11
C LEU A 36 1.83 -9.73 -10.55
N TYR A 37 1.92 -9.81 -9.22
CA TYR A 37 3.09 -10.28 -8.49
C TYR A 37 2.81 -11.69 -7.94
N ARG A 38 3.49 -12.70 -8.51
CA ARG A 38 3.37 -14.11 -8.08
C ARG A 38 4.20 -14.41 -6.83
N GLY A 39 5.34 -13.75 -6.68
CA GLY A 39 6.17 -13.80 -5.47
C GLY A 39 6.09 -12.48 -4.73
N ARG A 40 6.65 -12.45 -3.51
CA ARG A 40 6.68 -11.25 -2.68
C ARG A 40 7.31 -10.06 -3.40
N ALA A 41 6.63 -8.92 -3.35
CA ALA A 41 7.13 -7.66 -3.87
C ALA A 41 7.71 -6.81 -2.75
N ASP A 42 9.03 -6.64 -2.71
CA ASP A 42 9.73 -5.87 -1.69
C ASP A 42 10.11 -4.49 -2.20
N PHE A 43 9.43 -3.48 -1.66
CA PHE A 43 9.69 -2.06 -1.87
C PHE A 43 10.13 -1.37 -0.56
N SER A 44 10.53 -2.11 0.46
CA SER A 44 10.88 -1.57 1.78
C SER A 44 11.92 -0.44 1.71
N GLY A 45 11.75 0.60 2.53
CA GLY A 45 12.64 1.76 2.59
C GLY A 45 12.71 2.57 1.29
N SER A 46 11.74 2.43 0.38
CA SER A 46 11.76 3.17 -0.88
C SER A 46 11.13 4.56 -0.75
N SER A 47 11.55 5.47 -1.62
CA SER A 47 11.04 6.85 -1.68
C SER A 47 10.38 7.13 -3.03
N PHE A 48 9.12 7.55 -2.99
CA PHE A 48 8.31 7.92 -4.16
C PHE A 48 8.02 9.43 -4.12
N THR A 49 8.76 10.23 -4.89
CA THR A 49 8.72 11.69 -4.75
C THR A 49 7.48 12.31 -5.41
N GLU A 50 7.12 11.85 -6.61
CA GLU A 50 5.98 12.39 -7.37
C GLU A 50 4.72 11.51 -7.28
N GLY A 51 4.81 10.39 -6.56
CA GLY A 51 3.71 9.48 -6.32
C GLY A 51 3.88 8.13 -7.00
N ALA A 52 3.01 7.19 -6.62
CA ALA A 52 3.02 5.84 -7.13
C ALA A 52 1.59 5.32 -7.27
N ASP A 53 1.29 4.77 -8.44
CA ASP A 53 0.02 4.18 -8.76
C ASP A 53 0.14 2.66 -8.89
N PHE A 54 -0.29 1.95 -7.85
CA PHE A 54 -0.39 0.49 -7.80
C PHE A 54 -1.81 0.00 -8.07
N SER A 55 -2.70 0.85 -8.58
CA SER A 55 -4.12 0.52 -8.72
C SER A 55 -4.34 -0.75 -9.52
N THR A 56 -5.34 -1.52 -9.11
CA THR A 56 -5.73 -2.81 -9.73
C THR A 56 -4.66 -3.90 -9.70
N ALA A 57 -3.53 -3.69 -9.02
CA ALA A 57 -2.50 -4.71 -8.87
C ALA A 57 -2.96 -5.87 -7.98
N ALA A 58 -2.40 -7.05 -8.25
CA ALA A 58 -2.62 -8.27 -7.50
C ALA A 58 -1.29 -8.81 -6.95
N TYR A 59 -1.29 -9.16 -5.67
CA TYR A 59 -0.13 -9.67 -4.94
C TYR A 59 -0.47 -11.03 -4.35
N ASP A 60 0.01 -12.10 -4.99
CA ASP A 60 -0.27 -13.49 -4.60
C ASP A 60 0.40 -13.84 -3.26
N ASP A 61 1.64 -13.36 -3.05
CA ASP A 61 2.51 -13.66 -1.89
C ASP A 61 2.81 -12.41 -1.03
N GLY A 62 2.06 -11.33 -1.28
CA GLY A 62 2.13 -10.09 -0.51
C GLY A 62 3.08 -9.02 -1.03
N ILE A 63 3.02 -7.86 -0.38
CA ILE A 63 3.87 -6.69 -0.62
C ILE A 63 4.49 -6.23 0.70
N THR A 64 5.73 -5.79 0.63
CA THR A 64 6.43 -5.16 1.76
C THR A 64 6.81 -3.74 1.37
N LEU A 65 6.22 -2.77 2.06
CA LEU A 65 6.47 -1.33 1.90
C LEU A 65 7.06 -0.71 3.18
N THR A 66 7.46 -1.52 4.15
CA THR A 66 7.95 -1.09 5.46
C THR A 66 8.96 0.06 5.37
N GLY A 67 8.75 1.13 6.14
CA GLY A 67 9.65 2.29 6.15
C GLY A 67 9.66 3.15 4.87
N SER A 68 8.76 2.90 3.92
CA SER A 68 8.74 3.66 2.66
C SER A 68 8.12 5.05 2.83
N THR A 69 8.56 6.00 2.01
CA THR A 69 8.03 7.37 1.99
C THR A 69 7.34 7.66 0.66
N PHE A 70 6.09 8.11 0.72
CA PHE A 70 5.31 8.63 -0.39
C PHE A 70 5.16 10.14 -0.23
N ALA A 71 6.00 10.89 -0.94
CA ALA A 71 5.90 12.35 -0.95
C ALA A 71 4.76 12.83 -1.86
N GLY A 72 4.53 12.11 -2.97
CA GLY A 72 3.36 12.27 -3.83
C GLY A 72 2.18 11.37 -3.44
N PRO A 73 1.12 11.31 -4.27
CA PRO A 73 -0.03 10.45 -4.05
C PRO A 73 0.36 8.96 -4.01
N ALA A 74 -0.17 8.22 -3.04
CA ALA A 74 -0.03 6.77 -2.92
C ALA A 74 -1.37 6.11 -3.27
N VAL A 75 -1.46 5.49 -4.45
CA VAL A 75 -2.71 4.96 -4.99
C VAL A 75 -2.66 3.43 -4.98
N PHE A 76 -3.55 2.82 -4.20
CA PHE A 76 -3.72 1.37 -4.06
C PHE A 76 -5.16 0.95 -4.37
N THR A 77 -5.87 1.70 -5.22
CA THR A 77 -7.29 1.45 -5.46
C THR A 77 -7.54 0.10 -6.12
N SER A 78 -8.57 -0.61 -5.68
CA SER A 78 -8.99 -1.90 -6.24
C SER A 78 -7.87 -2.96 -6.30
N CYS A 79 -6.89 -2.88 -5.40
CA CYS A 79 -5.85 -3.90 -5.28
C CYS A 79 -6.41 -5.21 -4.71
N ARG A 80 -5.71 -6.31 -4.97
CA ARG A 80 -5.98 -7.62 -4.38
C ARG A 80 -4.73 -8.12 -3.65
N PHE A 81 -4.79 -8.20 -2.34
CA PHE A 81 -3.72 -8.72 -1.50
C PHE A 81 -4.09 -10.13 -1.03
N MET A 82 -3.50 -11.14 -1.67
CA MET A 82 -3.71 -12.56 -1.32
C MET A 82 -2.75 -13.04 -0.22
N GLY A 83 -1.57 -12.43 -0.13
CA GLY A 83 -0.70 -12.48 1.03
C GLY A 83 -0.59 -11.12 1.73
N ASP A 84 0.20 -11.07 2.79
CA ASP A 84 0.32 -9.88 3.66
C ASP A 84 0.66 -8.58 2.89
N ALA A 85 -0.02 -7.50 3.28
CA ALA A 85 0.27 -6.15 2.82
C ALA A 85 0.87 -5.33 3.98
N ASP A 86 2.20 -5.19 3.99
CA ASP A 86 2.91 -4.53 5.08
C ASP A 86 3.26 -3.08 4.74
N PHE A 87 2.58 -2.13 5.39
CA PHE A 87 2.82 -0.69 5.33
C PHE A 87 3.43 -0.14 6.63
N THR A 88 3.96 -0.99 7.49
CA THR A 88 4.53 -0.62 8.80
C THR A 88 5.58 0.49 8.66
N ASP A 89 5.43 1.53 9.48
CA ASP A 89 6.17 2.79 9.41
C ASP A 89 6.42 3.40 8.03
N CYS A 90 5.44 3.26 7.14
CA CYS A 90 5.32 4.13 5.98
C CYS A 90 5.01 5.58 6.39
N THR A 91 5.44 6.52 5.57
CA THR A 91 5.04 7.93 5.66
C THR A 91 4.39 8.37 4.35
N CYS A 92 3.13 8.77 4.40
CA CYS A 92 2.38 9.32 3.28
C CYS A 92 2.12 10.81 3.52
N THR A 93 2.84 11.69 2.81
CA THR A 93 2.77 13.15 3.07
C THR A 93 1.66 13.85 2.28
N THR A 94 1.08 13.16 1.29
CA THR A 94 -0.04 13.67 0.48
C THR A 94 -1.27 12.82 0.74
N SER A 95 -1.86 12.21 -0.28
CA SER A 95 -3.06 11.37 -0.19
C SER A 95 -2.70 9.90 -0.30
N ALA A 96 -3.40 9.07 0.46
CA ALA A 96 -3.34 7.62 0.37
C ALA A 96 -4.73 7.06 0.11
N ASN A 97 -4.89 6.30 -0.98
CA ASN A 97 -6.18 5.80 -1.41
C ASN A 97 -6.16 4.28 -1.56
N PHE A 98 -6.89 3.60 -0.67
CA PHE A 98 -7.05 2.15 -0.63
C PHE A 98 -8.48 1.72 -1.01
N SER A 99 -9.27 2.60 -1.65
CA SER A 99 -10.67 2.32 -1.97
C SER A 99 -10.84 1.09 -2.86
N GLY A 100 -11.86 0.28 -2.56
CA GLY A 100 -12.18 -0.94 -3.30
C GLY A 100 -11.16 -2.07 -3.17
N THR A 101 -10.12 -1.92 -2.35
CA THR A 101 -9.11 -2.95 -2.12
C THR A 101 -9.69 -4.13 -1.37
N ILE A 102 -9.25 -5.33 -1.71
CA ILE A 102 -9.64 -6.55 -0.99
C ILE A 102 -8.39 -7.19 -0.41
N TYR A 103 -8.42 -7.43 0.90
CA TYR A 103 -7.38 -8.08 1.68
C TYR A 103 -7.88 -9.49 2.04
N TRP A 104 -7.19 -10.51 1.54
CA TRP A 104 -7.42 -11.92 1.91
C TRP A 104 -6.52 -12.38 3.06
N ASP A 105 -5.40 -11.68 3.25
CA ASP A 105 -4.49 -11.82 4.38
C ASP A 105 -4.29 -10.46 5.07
N ASN A 106 -3.40 -10.39 6.05
CA ASN A 106 -3.29 -9.25 6.93
C ASN A 106 -2.82 -7.97 6.22
N ALA A 107 -3.30 -6.83 6.72
CA ALA A 107 -2.80 -5.51 6.36
C ALA A 107 -2.20 -4.85 7.60
N HIS A 108 -0.94 -4.44 7.50
CA HIS A 108 -0.20 -3.83 8.61
C HIS A 108 0.02 -2.35 8.37
N PHE A 109 -0.48 -1.52 9.29
CA PHE A 109 -0.31 -0.06 9.27
C PHE A 109 0.33 0.46 10.56
N ASP A 110 1.07 -0.41 11.27
CA ASP A 110 1.71 -0.08 12.54
C ASP A 110 2.67 1.09 12.37
N ARG A 111 2.48 2.15 13.16
CA ARG A 111 3.31 3.37 13.13
C ARG A 111 3.37 4.07 11.75
N THR A 112 2.43 3.76 10.85
CA THR A 112 2.26 4.47 9.59
C THR A 112 1.71 5.87 9.84
N VAL A 113 2.24 6.86 9.14
CA VAL A 113 1.80 8.27 9.24
C VAL A 113 1.14 8.70 7.94
N PHE A 114 -0.09 9.21 8.04
CA PHE A 114 -0.81 9.83 6.92
C PHE A 114 -1.02 11.32 7.19
N ALA A 115 -0.48 12.19 6.35
CA ALA A 115 -0.66 13.64 6.49
C ALA A 115 -2.10 14.08 6.21
N THR A 116 -2.84 13.31 5.41
CA THR A 116 -4.27 13.49 5.15
C THR A 116 -5.02 12.20 5.45
N ALA A 117 -6.33 12.29 5.66
CA ALA A 117 -7.16 11.13 5.96
C ALA A 117 -7.08 10.08 4.84
N PRO A 118 -6.64 8.84 5.15
CA PRO A 118 -6.59 7.78 4.14
C PRO A 118 -8.00 7.34 3.76
N VAL A 119 -8.19 7.01 2.48
CA VAL A 119 -9.50 6.59 1.95
C VAL A 119 -9.61 5.07 1.89
N PHE A 120 -10.55 4.50 2.63
CA PHE A 120 -10.84 3.05 2.65
C PHE A 120 -12.25 2.71 2.15
N THR A 121 -12.91 3.62 1.43
CA THR A 121 -14.25 3.39 0.89
C THR A 121 -14.34 2.09 0.11
N ARG A 122 -15.27 1.19 0.48
CA ARG A 122 -15.47 -0.14 -0.12
C ARG A 122 -14.25 -1.08 -0.02
N ALA A 123 -13.25 -0.77 0.80
CA ALA A 123 -12.22 -1.75 1.14
C ALA A 123 -12.84 -2.91 1.92
N ARG A 124 -12.33 -4.13 1.73
CA ARG A 124 -12.87 -5.34 2.33
C ARG A 124 -11.75 -6.21 2.88
N PHE A 125 -12.00 -6.78 4.05
CA PHE A 125 -11.17 -7.82 4.66
C PHE A 125 -11.96 -9.13 4.61
N THR A 126 -11.30 -10.24 4.28
CA THR A 126 -11.86 -11.57 4.51
C THR A 126 -11.98 -11.85 6.00
N PRO A 127 -12.76 -12.86 6.42
CA PRO A 127 -12.91 -13.20 7.84
C PRO A 127 -11.59 -13.49 8.57
N ASP A 128 -10.58 -13.98 7.84
CA ASP A 128 -9.28 -14.36 8.38
C ASP A 128 -8.24 -13.23 8.31
N ALA A 129 -8.52 -12.16 7.55
CA ALA A 129 -7.62 -11.03 7.41
C ALA A 129 -7.84 -10.01 8.55
N ALA A 130 -6.75 -9.64 9.23
CA ALA A 130 -6.75 -8.57 10.21
C ALA A 130 -6.14 -7.29 9.64
N MET A 131 -6.63 -6.15 10.14
CA MET A 131 -5.95 -4.87 9.99
C MET A 131 -5.33 -4.50 11.33
N THR A 132 -4.01 -4.32 11.35
CA THR A 132 -3.28 -3.85 12.54
C THR A 132 -3.06 -2.34 12.43
N SER A 133 -3.13 -1.68 13.59
CA SER A 133 -2.95 -0.23 13.78
C SER A 133 -4.07 0.67 13.29
N VAL A 134 -4.72 1.37 14.24
CA VAL A 134 -5.66 2.50 13.99
C VAL A 134 -5.43 3.66 14.97
N GLU A 135 -4.37 3.65 15.80
CA GLU A 135 -4.23 4.62 16.89
C GLU A 135 -3.55 5.95 16.53
N ALA A 136 -3.22 6.21 15.27
CA ALA A 136 -2.66 7.51 14.85
C ALA A 136 -3.20 8.03 13.49
N LEU A 137 -4.53 8.17 13.36
CA LEU A 137 -5.12 9.13 12.39
C LEU A 137 -4.94 10.57 12.88
N SER A 138 -3.71 11.10 12.89
CA SER A 138 -3.48 12.54 13.02
C SER A 138 -3.34 13.11 11.60
N ALA A 139 -4.30 13.77 10.98
CA ALA A 139 -5.21 14.77 11.52
C ALA A 139 -6.69 14.60 11.10
N GLY A 140 -7.57 14.36 12.08
CA GLY A 140 -8.89 15.00 12.12
C GLY A 140 -10.03 14.43 11.27
N ALA A 141 -9.87 13.31 10.56
CA ALA A 141 -11.02 12.64 9.96
C ALA A 141 -11.13 11.18 10.43
N PRO A 142 -12.31 10.73 10.89
CA PRO A 142 -12.53 9.32 11.16
C PRO A 142 -12.32 8.50 9.87
N LEU A 143 -11.93 7.24 10.02
CA LEU A 143 -11.99 6.28 8.93
C LEU A 143 -13.40 6.35 8.32
N THR A 144 -13.50 6.79 7.06
CA THR A 144 -14.75 6.70 6.30
C THR A 144 -14.93 5.26 5.87
N MET A 145 -15.26 4.41 6.85
CA MET A 145 -15.56 3.00 6.63
C MET A 145 -16.83 2.93 5.79
N GLY A 146 -16.73 2.35 4.59
CA GLY A 146 -17.92 1.92 3.87
C GLY A 146 -18.61 0.79 4.63
N GLU A 147 -19.94 0.75 4.62
CA GLU A 147 -20.73 -0.27 5.31
C GLU A 147 -20.30 -1.69 4.87
N GLY A 148 -19.54 -2.39 5.73
CA GLY A 148 -19.08 -3.75 5.44
C GLY A 148 -17.74 -4.11 6.07
N SER A 149 -17.80 -4.55 7.33
CA SER A 149 -16.86 -5.48 7.97
C SER A 149 -15.37 -5.11 8.02
N CYS A 150 -15.01 -4.13 8.86
CA CYS A 150 -13.71 -4.12 9.50
C CYS A 150 -13.93 -3.90 11.01
N ARG A 151 -13.63 -4.91 11.84
CA ARG A 151 -13.48 -4.70 13.28
C ARG A 151 -11.98 -4.47 13.50
N PRO A 152 -11.55 -3.25 13.87
CA PRO A 152 -10.18 -3.07 14.33
C PRO A 152 -9.97 -4.00 15.54
N VAL A 153 -8.94 -4.84 15.48
CA VAL A 153 -8.46 -5.56 16.65
C VAL A 153 -7.67 -4.55 17.49
N PRO A 154 -8.07 -4.28 18.75
CA PRO A 154 -7.27 -3.46 19.65
C PRO A 154 -5.92 -4.14 19.85
N GLY A 155 -4.84 -3.35 19.84
CA GLY A 155 -3.50 -3.85 20.11
C GLY A 155 -3.44 -4.61 21.43
N VAL A 156 -2.69 -5.72 21.43
CA VAL A 156 -2.30 -6.44 22.65
C VAL A 156 -1.24 -5.63 23.39
#